data_AF-A0A9E3XEB8-F1
#
_entry.id   AF-A0A9E3XEB8-F1
#
_cell.length_a   1.000
_cell.length_b   1.000
_cell.length_c   1.000
_cell.angle_alpha   90.00
_cell.angle_beta   90.00
_cell.angle_gamma   90.00
#
_symmetry.space_group_name_H-M   'P 1'
#
loop_
_entity.id
_entity.type
_entity.pdbx_description
1 polymer ?
#
loop_
_entity_poly.entity_id
_entity_poly.type
_entity_poly.pdbx_seq_one_letter_code
_entity_poly.pdbx_strand_id
1 'polypeptide(L)'
;MTTFAMHQPNYIPWLGYFYKMFHCDVFVYLDTVQYPQGRSFSARNRIKTPQGATYLTIPVQLPHGHGRTLYSEVAFANDTWREKHLRSVALSYKRA
;
A
#
# COMPACT_ATOMS: atom_id res chain seq x y z
N MET A 1 -0.56 -29.68 -10.52
CA MET A 1 0.48 -29.00 -9.72
C MET A 1 -0.15 -27.77 -9.12
N THR A 2 0.04 -27.50 -7.83
CA THR A 2 -0.45 -26.28 -7.17
C THR A 2 0.50 -25.11 -7.46
N THR A 3 -0.01 -23.99 -7.98
CA THR A 3 0.76 -22.77 -8.22
C THR A 3 0.69 -21.81 -7.05
N PHE A 4 1.86 -21.31 -6.65
CA PHE A 4 2.00 -20.33 -5.58
C PHE A 4 2.46 -19.00 -6.17
N ALA A 5 1.89 -17.91 -5.64
CA ALA A 5 2.43 -16.57 -5.85
C ALA A 5 2.57 -15.85 -4.52
N MET A 6 3.57 -14.96 -4.43
CA MET A 6 3.79 -14.15 -3.25
C MET A 6 4.12 -12.72 -3.62
N HIS A 7 3.70 -11.78 -2.78
CA HIS A 7 4.01 -10.36 -2.95
C HIS A 7 3.94 -9.62 -1.61
N GLN A 8 4.82 -8.64 -1.41
CA GLN A 8 4.68 -7.70 -0.30
C GLN A 8 3.39 -6.89 -0.42
N PRO A 9 2.68 -6.61 0.68
CA PRO A 9 1.50 -5.75 0.68
C PRO A 9 1.78 -4.35 0.13
N ASN A 10 0.87 -3.80 -0.68
CA ASN A 10 0.95 -2.45 -1.22
C ASN A 10 -0.32 -1.65 -0.92
N TYR A 11 -0.18 -0.35 -0.72
CA TYR A 11 -1.34 0.54 -0.57
C TYR A 11 -1.94 0.85 -1.95
N ILE A 12 -3.21 0.50 -2.16
CA ILE A 12 -3.92 0.61 -3.45
C ILE A 12 -3.12 -0.10 -4.58
N PRO A 13 -3.00 -1.43 -4.56
CA PRO A 13 -2.18 -2.15 -5.54
C PRO A 13 -2.63 -1.90 -6.98
N TRP A 14 -1.70 -1.93 -7.93
CA TRP A 14 -2.03 -1.89 -9.36
C TRP A 14 -2.65 -3.23 -9.81
N LEU A 15 -3.30 -3.23 -10.98
CA LEU A 15 -3.99 -4.41 -11.51
C LEU A 15 -3.11 -5.66 -11.61
N GLY A 16 -1.81 -5.53 -11.88
CA GLY A 16 -0.88 -6.65 -11.94
C GLY A 16 -0.72 -7.40 -10.62
N TYR A 17 -0.95 -6.75 -9.48
CA TYR A 17 -0.99 -7.42 -8.17
C TYR A 17 -2.16 -8.41 -8.09
N PHE A 18 -3.34 -7.97 -8.51
CA PHE A 18 -4.56 -8.80 -8.54
C PHE A 18 -4.51 -9.84 -9.66
N TYR A 19 -3.93 -9.51 -10.81
CA TYR A 19 -3.70 -10.47 -11.88
C TYR A 19 -2.81 -11.63 -11.41
N LYS A 20 -1.73 -11.34 -10.67
CA LYS A 20 -0.89 -12.36 -10.05
C LYS A 20 -1.69 -13.24 -9.09
N MET A 21 -2.53 -12.63 -8.24
CA MET A 21 -3.42 -13.34 -7.31
C MET A 21 -4.46 -14.22 -8.03
N PHE A 22 -4.99 -13.74 -9.16
CA PHE A 22 -5.97 -14.47 -9.97
C PHE A 22 -5.38 -15.72 -10.64
N HIS A 23 -4.07 -15.72 -10.92
CA HIS A 23 -3.39 -16.79 -11.65
C HIS A 23 -2.70 -17.84 -10.77
N CYS A 24 -2.84 -17.79 -9.45
CA CYS A 24 -2.29 -18.78 -8.53
C CYS A 24 -3.38 -19.47 -7.70
N ASP A 25 -3.15 -20.73 -7.34
CA ASP A 25 -4.01 -21.46 -6.40
C ASP A 25 -3.88 -20.89 -4.97
N VAL A 26 -2.67 -20.46 -4.60
CA VAL A 26 -2.37 -19.89 -3.28
C VAL A 26 -1.57 -18.60 -3.43
N PHE A 27 -2.15 -17.50 -2.94
CA PHE A 27 -1.46 -16.22 -2.83
C PHE A 27 -0.98 -15.98 -1.39
N VAL A 28 0.31 -15.75 -1.23
CA VAL A 28 0.94 -15.49 0.08
C VAL A 28 1.28 -14.00 0.20
N TYR A 29 0.75 -13.35 1.23
CA TYR A 29 1.22 -12.04 1.62
C TYR A 29 2.62 -12.17 2.23
N LEU A 30 3.61 -11.58 1.57
CA LEU A 30 5.00 -11.63 1.99
C LEU A 30 5.25 -10.50 3.01
N ASP A 31 4.81 -10.71 4.25
CA ASP A 31 4.88 -9.72 5.33
C ASP A 31 6.06 -9.93 6.30
N THR A 32 6.70 -11.10 6.26
CA THR A 32 7.87 -11.46 7.07
C THR A 32 9.19 -10.99 6.42
N VAL A 33 9.13 -9.90 5.66
CA VAL A 33 10.30 -9.26 5.02
C VAL A 33 10.43 -7.83 5.47
N GLN A 34 11.64 -7.28 5.32
CA GLN A 34 11.92 -5.91 5.72
C GLN A 34 10.99 -4.91 5.02
N TYR A 35 10.37 -4.06 5.82
CA TYR A 35 9.55 -2.95 5.37
C TYR A 35 10.43 -1.91 4.66
N PRO A 36 10.11 -1.54 3.41
CA PRO A 36 10.95 -0.63 2.64
C PRO A 36 10.83 0.80 3.17
N GLN A 37 11.97 1.45 3.37
CA GLN A 37 12.04 2.86 3.74
C GLN A 37 12.07 3.77 2.51
N GLY A 38 11.58 5.01 2.65
CA GLY A 38 11.65 6.01 1.59
C GLY A 38 10.57 5.84 0.51
N ARG A 39 10.98 5.73 -0.75
CA ARG A 39 10.09 5.88 -1.93
C ARG A 39 9.28 4.63 -2.31
N SER A 40 8.80 3.84 -1.34
CA SER A 40 8.00 2.63 -1.59
C SER A 40 6.52 2.91 -1.92
N PHE A 41 5.80 1.91 -2.42
CA PHE A 41 4.33 1.91 -2.56
C PHE A 41 3.60 1.20 -1.39
N SER A 42 4.35 0.71 -0.40
CA SER A 42 3.81 -0.01 0.77
C SER A 42 2.80 0.82 1.56
N ALA A 43 3.10 2.09 1.80
CA ALA A 43 2.24 3.03 2.54
C ALA A 43 1.87 4.27 1.72
N ARG A 44 2.08 4.29 0.40
CA ARG A 44 1.68 5.44 -0.41
C ARG A 44 1.30 5.05 -1.83
N ASN A 45 0.38 5.81 -2.39
CA ASN A 45 0.02 5.71 -3.78
C ASN A 45 -0.26 7.10 -4.37
N ARG A 46 -0.24 7.22 -5.69
CA ARG A 46 -0.47 8.47 -6.40
C ARG A 46 -1.84 8.46 -7.04
N ILE A 47 -2.63 9.48 -6.78
CA ILE A 47 -3.91 9.72 -7.46
C ILE A 47 -3.79 10.94 -8.38
N LYS A 48 -4.66 11.00 -9.40
CA LYS A 48 -4.84 12.21 -10.20
C LYS A 48 -5.90 13.07 -9.53
N THR A 49 -5.64 14.36 -9.42
CA THR A 49 -6.63 15.37 -8.99
C THR A 49 -6.78 16.43 -10.09
N PRO A 50 -7.79 17.30 -10.01
CA PRO A 50 -7.93 18.41 -10.96
C PRO A 50 -6.73 19.38 -10.98
N GLN A 51 -5.92 19.40 -9.92
CA GLN A 51 -4.73 20.25 -9.80
C GLN A 51 -3.42 19.52 -10.14
N GLY A 52 -3.50 18.27 -10.61
CA GLY A 52 -2.33 17.44 -10.92
C GLY A 52 -2.26 16.19 -10.05
N ALA A 53 -1.14 15.47 -10.14
CA ALA A 53 -0.98 14.23 -9.38
C ALA A 53 -0.54 14.51 -7.94
N THR A 54 -1.13 13.82 -6.97
CA THR A 54 -0.76 13.92 -5.55
C THR A 54 -0.61 12.53 -4.92
N TYR A 55 0.14 12.45 -3.83
CA TYR A 55 0.30 11.23 -3.05
C TYR A 55 -0.73 11.15 -1.92
N LEU A 56 -1.34 9.98 -1.80
CA LEU A 56 -1.99 9.51 -0.58
C LEU A 56 -0.95 8.71 0.21
N THR A 57 -0.69 9.09 1.45
CA THR A 57 0.35 8.47 2.30
C THR A 57 -0.28 8.03 3.61
N ILE A 58 -0.24 6.74 3.89
CA ILE A 58 -0.57 6.17 5.19
C ILE A 58 0.52 6.58 6.18
N PRO A 59 0.18 7.26 7.28
CA PRO A 59 1.11 7.56 8.34
C PRO A 59 1.41 6.27 9.10
N VAL A 60 2.68 5.86 9.09
CA VAL A 60 3.16 4.64 9.77
C VAL A 60 4.15 4.98 10.87
N GLN A 61 4.15 4.19 11.94
CA GLN A 61 5.18 4.23 12.97
C GLN A 61 6.22 3.17 12.63
N LEU A 62 7.47 3.61 12.48
CA LEU A 62 8.62 2.73 12.40
C LEU A 62 9.36 2.84 13.73
N PRO A 63 9.76 1.72 14.36
CA PRO A 63 10.65 1.73 15.52
C PRO A 63 11.86 2.64 15.26
N HIS A 64 12.29 3.39 16.28
CA HIS A 64 13.39 4.33 16.15
C HIS A 64 14.69 3.59 15.78
N GLY A 65 15.27 3.97 14.64
CA GLY A 65 16.50 3.39 14.11
C GLY A 65 16.26 2.69 12.77
N HIS A 66 17.28 2.68 11.92
CA HIS A 66 17.28 2.00 10.61
C HIS A 66 17.22 0.45 10.71
N GLY A 67 16.54 -0.06 11.74
CA GLY A 67 16.37 -1.49 11.98
C GLY A 67 15.51 -2.16 10.92
N ARG A 68 15.68 -3.48 10.82
CA ARG A 68 14.89 -4.38 9.97
C ARG A 68 13.48 -4.55 10.54
N THR A 69 12.64 -3.52 10.47
CA THR A 69 11.21 -3.67 10.78
C THR A 69 10.56 -4.52 9.70
N LEU A 70 9.82 -5.55 10.07
CA LEU A 70 9.06 -6.37 9.12
C LEU A 70 7.76 -5.67 8.72
N TYR A 71 7.17 -6.01 7.57
CA TYR A 71 5.83 -5.50 7.21
C TYR A 71 4.80 -5.81 8.29
N SER A 72 4.86 -7.00 8.89
CA SER A 72 3.96 -7.45 9.95
C SER A 72 4.07 -6.65 11.26
N GLU A 73 5.15 -5.89 11.44
CA GLU A 73 5.43 -5.11 12.67
C GLU A 73 5.06 -3.62 12.53
N VAL A 74 4.68 -3.18 11.33
CA VAL A 74 4.36 -1.77 11.07
C VAL A 74 2.97 -1.42 11.59
N ALA A 75 2.90 -0.44 12.49
CA ALA A 75 1.66 0.12 13.00
C ALA A 75 1.31 1.45 12.30
N PHE A 76 0.01 1.79 12.25
CA PHE A 76 -0.41 3.12 11.81
C PHE A 76 -0.13 4.15 12.91
N ALA A 77 0.34 5.34 12.53
CA ALA A 77 0.58 6.40 13.49
C ALA A 77 -0.70 7.08 13.98
N ASN A 78 -1.78 6.99 13.20
CA ASN A 78 -3.13 7.44 13.50
C ASN A 78 -4.10 6.85 12.46
N ASP A 79 -5.41 7.07 12.63
CA ASP A 79 -6.45 6.62 11.69
C ASP A 79 -7.08 7.75 10.84
N THR A 80 -6.69 9.01 11.07
CA THR A 80 -7.32 10.18 10.39
C THR A 80 -7.07 10.19 8.88
N TRP A 81 -6.02 9.49 8.43
CA TRP A 81 -5.70 9.35 7.01
C TRP A 81 -6.79 8.61 6.21
N ARG A 82 -7.57 7.70 6.83
CA ARG A 82 -8.55 6.86 6.12
C ARG A 82 -9.63 7.72 5.49
N GLU A 83 -10.30 8.53 6.30
CA GLU A 83 -11.35 9.43 5.84
C GLU A 83 -10.78 10.49 4.89
N LYS A 84 -9.60 11.04 5.19
CA LYS A 84 -8.91 11.98 4.31
C LYS A 84 -8.68 11.39 2.92
N HIS A 85 -8.16 10.16 2.84
CA HIS A 85 -7.88 9.49 1.57
C HIS A 85 -9.16 9.20 0.78
N LEU A 86 -10.21 8.66 1.44
CA LEU A 86 -11.50 8.42 0.81
C LEU A 86 -12.11 9.72 0.26
N ARG A 87 -12.07 10.80 1.05
CA ARG A 87 -12.54 12.12 0.62
C ARG A 87 -11.72 12.66 -0.55
N SER A 88 -10.40 12.50 -0.53
CA SER A 88 -9.52 12.91 -1.64
C SER A 88 -9.85 12.17 -2.94
N VAL A 89 -10.08 10.85 -2.88
CA VAL A 89 -10.50 10.06 -4.05
C VAL A 89 -11.88 10.52 -4.52
N ALA A 90 -12.87 10.58 -3.62
CA ALA A 90 -14.22 11.01 -3.97
C ALA A 90 -14.23 12.39 -4.64
N LEU A 91 -13.55 13.39 -4.05
CA LEU A 91 -13.51 14.73 -4.62
C LEU A 91 -12.76 14.81 -5.95
N SER A 92 -11.75 13.97 -6.16
CA SER A 92 -10.95 13.97 -7.40
C SER A 92 -11.68 13.30 -8.56
N TYR A 93 -12.53 12.31 -8.30
CA TYR A 93 -13.16 11.49 -9.33
C TYR A 93 -14.69 11.63 -9.42
N LYS A 94 -15.35 12.42 -8.56
CA LYS A 94 -16.83 12.61 -8.59
C LYS A 94 -17.39 13.21 -9.90
N ARG A 95 -16.55 13.79 -10.75
CA ARG A 95 -16.92 14.37 -12.05
C ARG A 95 -16.12 13.77 -13.21
N ALA A 96 -15.40 12.67 -12.96
CA ALA A 96 -14.64 11.96 -13.98
C ALA A 96 -15.54 11.11 -14.86
#